data_AF-A0A183P7T0-F1
#
_entry.id   AF-A0A183P7T0-F1
#
_cell.length_a   1.000
_cell.length_b   1.000
_cell.length_c   1.000
_cell.angle_alpha   90.00
_cell.angle_beta   90.00
_cell.angle_gamma   90.00
#
_symmetry.space_group_name_H-M   'P 1'
#
loop_
_entity.id
_entity.type
_entity.pdbx_description
1 polymer ?
#
loop_
_entity_poly.entity_id
_entity_poly.type
_entity_poly.pdbx_seq_one_letter_code
_entity_poly.pdbx_strand_id
1 'polypeptide(L)'
;MLLYSGHEDANAPHTKGFALMLFKEARKALAEWKSHGSRIIKSSFKTKKKGITMNVIKCHPPTDDCNDDTKSRFYERMESIVEM
;
A
#
# COMPACT_ATOMS: atom_id res chain seq x y z
N MET A 1 -1.70 -8.30 -13.29
CA MET A 1 -1.27 -8.25 -11.88
C MET A 1 -1.92 -7.06 -11.24
N LEU A 2 -2.63 -7.36 -10.17
CA LEU A 2 -3.32 -6.43 -9.29
C LEU A 2 -2.65 -6.59 -7.93
N LEU A 3 -2.14 -5.51 -7.36
CA LEU A 3 -1.73 -5.50 -5.95
C LEU A 3 -2.94 -5.02 -5.15
N TYR A 4 -3.25 -5.70 -4.07
CA TYR A 4 -4.46 -5.40 -3.29
C TYR A 4 -4.14 -5.39 -1.80
N SER A 5 -4.80 -4.48 -1.11
CA SER A 5 -4.83 -4.37 0.35
C SER A 5 -6.29 -4.21 0.72
N GLY A 6 -6.73 -4.93 1.73
CA GLY A 6 -8.11 -4.96 2.17
C GLY A 6 -8.25 -5.75 3.46
N HIS A 7 -9.48 -5.97 3.91
CA HIS A 7 -9.71 -6.86 5.04
C HIS A 7 -9.41 -8.30 4.62
N GLU A 8 -8.77 -9.07 5.49
CA GLU A 8 -8.49 -10.49 5.28
C GLU A 8 -9.77 -11.34 5.34
N ASP A 9 -10.83 -10.79 5.93
CA ASP A 9 -12.14 -11.44 6.00
C ASP A 9 -12.87 -11.23 4.67
N ALA A 10 -13.13 -12.33 3.97
CA ALA A 10 -13.82 -12.34 2.69
C ALA A 10 -15.26 -11.81 2.78
N ASN A 11 -15.88 -11.83 3.97
CA ASN A 11 -17.24 -11.35 4.21
C ASN A 11 -17.29 -9.91 4.72
N ALA A 12 -16.14 -9.31 5.03
CA ALA A 12 -16.11 -7.94 5.49
C ALA A 12 -16.53 -6.99 4.35
N PRO A 13 -17.29 -5.92 4.66
CA PRO A 13 -17.63 -4.91 3.67
C PRO A 13 -16.37 -4.40 2.96
N HIS A 14 -16.37 -4.37 1.62
CA HIS A 14 -15.26 -3.89 0.79
C HIS A 14 -15.12 -2.35 0.84
N THR A 15 -15.13 -1.76 2.03
CA THR A 15 -15.15 -0.31 2.25
C THR A 15 -13.77 0.27 2.52
N LYS A 16 -12.78 -0.58 2.84
CA LYS A 16 -11.44 -0.12 3.28
C LYS A 16 -10.30 -0.60 2.39
N GLY A 17 -10.57 -1.48 1.43
CA GLY A 17 -9.55 -2.02 0.54
C GLY A 17 -9.30 -1.13 -0.67
N PHE A 18 -8.09 -1.20 -1.23
CA PHE A 18 -7.77 -0.58 -2.50
C PHE A 18 -6.86 -1.47 -3.33
N ALA A 19 -6.90 -1.25 -4.64
CA ALA A 19 -6.10 -1.99 -5.58
C ALA A 19 -5.16 -1.07 -6.40
N LEU A 20 -4.00 -1.59 -6.77
CA LEU A 20 -3.07 -1.01 -7.72
C LEU A 20 -2.97 -1.92 -8.94
N MET A 21 -3.53 -1.45 -10.05
CA MET A 21 -3.39 -2.13 -11.34
C MET A 21 -2.07 -1.72 -12.00
N LEU A 22 -1.24 -2.70 -12.33
CA LEU A 22 0.04 -2.44 -13.01
C LEU A 22 -0.09 -2.69 -14.52
N PHE A 23 0.44 -1.76 -15.32
CA PHE A 23 0.66 -1.96 -16.76
C PHE A 23 1.70 -3.06 -17.01
N LYS A 24 1.69 -3.65 -18.22
CA LYS A 24 2.55 -4.79 -18.57
C LYS A 24 4.03 -4.56 -18.25
N GLU A 25 4.58 -3.39 -18.58
CA GLU A 25 5.99 -3.09 -18.31
C GLU A 25 6.29 -2.89 -16.82
N ALA A 26 5.38 -2.24 -16.07
CA ALA A 26 5.53 -2.07 -14.63
C ALA A 26 5.51 -3.42 -13.89
N ARG A 27 4.77 -4.41 -14.39
CA ARG A 27 4.77 -5.77 -13.82
C ARG A 27 6.13 -6.45 -13.92
N LYS A 28 6.86 -6.26 -15.03
CA LYS A 28 8.20 -6.82 -15.22
C LYS A 28 9.23 -6.17 -14.29
N ALA A 29 8.99 -4.90 -13.96
CA ALA A 29 9.85 -4.14 -13.06
C ALA A 29 9.54 -4.39 -11.58
N LEU A 30 8.36 -4.92 -11.21
CA LEU A 30 8.01 -5.16 -9.81
C LEU A 30 8.98 -6.20 -9.19
N ALA A 31 9.64 -5.80 -8.12
CA ALA A 31 10.53 -6.64 -7.33
C ALA A 31 9.80 -7.29 -6.16
N GLU A 32 9.06 -6.47 -5.39
CA GLU A 32 8.37 -6.90 -4.18
C GLU A 32 7.16 -5.97 -3.95
N TRP A 33 6.16 -6.48 -3.25
CA TRP A 33 5.13 -5.64 -2.66
C TRP A 33 4.63 -6.25 -1.36
N LYS A 34 4.13 -5.40 -0.47
CA LYS A 34 3.58 -5.78 0.83
C LYS A 34 2.42 -4.87 1.21
N SER A 35 1.34 -5.47 1.70
CA SER A 35 0.25 -4.75 2.35
C SER A 35 0.56 -4.56 3.84
N HIS A 36 0.28 -3.37 4.37
CA HIS A 36 0.48 -3.02 5.77
C HIS A 36 -0.87 -2.67 6.42
N GLY A 37 -1.71 -3.69 6.60
CA GLY A 37 -3.13 -3.56 6.93
C GLY A 37 -3.99 -3.38 5.67
N SER A 38 -5.22 -2.90 5.85
CA SER A 38 -6.21 -2.76 4.77
C SER A 38 -6.06 -1.51 3.91
N ARG A 39 -5.29 -0.52 4.37
CA ARG A 39 -5.25 0.83 3.79
C ARG A 39 -3.89 1.24 3.23
N ILE A 40 -2.84 0.41 3.32
CA ILE A 40 -1.49 0.77 2.88
C ILE A 40 -0.87 -0.38 2.08
N ILE A 41 -0.31 -0.07 0.90
CA ILE A 41 0.52 -0.96 0.09
C ILE A 41 1.84 -0.27 -0.18
N LYS A 42 2.95 -0.97 0.07
CA LYS A 42 4.28 -0.62 -0.43
C LYS A 42 4.63 -1.56 -1.57
N SER A 43 5.15 -1.01 -2.64
CA SER A 43 5.62 -1.78 -3.80
C SER A 43 6.97 -1.25 -4.26
N SER A 44 7.88 -2.15 -4.60
CA SER A 44 9.25 -1.83 -4.98
C SER A 44 9.46 -2.26 -6.42
N PHE A 45 9.99 -1.36 -7.24
CA PHE A 45 10.25 -1.60 -8.66
C PHE A 45 11.73 -1.45 -8.96
N LYS A 46 12.29 -2.39 -9.72
CA LYS A 46 13.62 -2.24 -10.31
C LYS A 46 13.56 -1.14 -11.35
N THR A 47 14.47 -0.19 -11.25
CA THR A 47 14.63 0.83 -12.29
C THR A 47 15.60 0.35 -13.36
N LYS A 48 15.69 1.09 -14.47
CA LYS A 48 16.72 0.84 -15.50
C LYS A 48 18.13 1.10 -14.98
N LYS A 49 18.30 1.95 -13.96
CA LYS A 49 19.59 2.20 -13.33
C LYS A 49 19.89 1.10 -12.32
N LYS A 50 20.91 0.29 -12.62
CA LYS A 50 21.32 -0.84 -11.77
C LYS A 50 21.61 -0.36 -10.35
N GLY A 51 21.13 -1.09 -9.36
CA GLY A 51 21.27 -0.76 -7.94
C GLY A 51 20.26 0.27 -7.41
N ILE A 52 19.40 0.84 -8.25
CA ILE A 52 18.32 1.72 -7.79
C ILE A 52 16.97 1.01 -7.90
N THR A 53 16.31 0.92 -6.76
CA THR A 53 14.90 0.53 -6.61
C THR A 53 14.04 1.74 -6.35
N MET A 54 12.89 1.81 -7.03
CA MET A 54 11.87 2.81 -6.80
C MET A 54 10.80 2.22 -5.89
N ASN A 55 10.61 2.81 -4.71
CA ASN A 55 9.53 2.43 -3.80
C ASN A 55 8.32 3.33 -4.05
N VAL A 56 7.15 2.72 -4.22
CA VAL A 56 5.86 3.40 -4.33
C VAL A 56 5.01 2.94 -3.16
N ILE A 57 4.65 3.89 -2.30
CA ILE A 57 3.72 3.68 -1.19
C ILE A 57 2.41 4.33 -1.58
N LYS A 58 1.34 3.53 -1.57
CA LYS A 58 -0.03 4.02 -1.75
C LYS A 58 -0.80 3.81 -0.46
N CYS A 59 -1.43 4.88 0.00
CA CYS A 59 -2.18 4.93 1.25
C CYS A 59 -3.60 5.42 0.97
N HIS A 60 -4.57 4.88 1.69
CA HIS A 60 -5.93 5.39 1.74
C HIS A 60 -6.21 5.95 3.15
N PRO A 61 -6.19 7.28 3.33
CA PRO A 61 -6.40 7.90 4.64
C PRO A 61 -7.72 7.51 5.29
N PRO A 62 -7.81 7.50 6.62
CA PRO A 62 -9.09 7.48 7.33
C PRO A 62 -9.96 8.68 6.90
N THR A 63 -11.28 8.49 6.97
CA THR A 63 -12.25 9.55 6.70
C THR A 63 -12.28 10.57 7.85
N ASP A 64 -12.82 11.77 7.60
CA ASP A 64 -12.82 12.86 8.59
C ASP A 64 -13.66 12.54 9.84
N ASP A 65 -14.68 11.70 9.71
CA ASP A 65 -15.53 11.19 10.79
C ASP A 65 -14.84 10.10 11.64
N CYS A 66 -13.66 9.63 11.24
CA CYS A 66 -12.91 8.63 11.99
C CYS A 66 -12.36 9.23 13.29
N ASN A 67 -12.37 8.43 14.38
CA ASN A 67 -11.85 8.87 15.67
C ASN A 67 -10.34 9.14 15.64
N ASP A 68 -9.89 10.00 16.56
CA ASP A 68 -8.52 10.48 16.60
C ASP A 68 -7.49 9.36 16.84
N ASP A 69 -7.83 8.36 17.67
CA ASP A 69 -6.97 7.20 17.92
C ASP A 69 -6.69 6.40 16.63
N THR A 70 -7.71 6.23 15.78
CA THR A 70 -7.59 5.52 14.52
C THR A 70 -6.79 6.33 13.51
N LYS A 71 -6.99 7.65 13.48
CA LYS A 71 -6.21 8.58 12.65
C LYS A 71 -4.74 8.57 13.06
N SER A 72 -4.45 8.77 14.35
CA SER A 72 -3.09 8.76 14.91
C SER A 72 -2.38 7.45 14.60
N ARG A 73 -2.98 6.29 14.92
CA ARG A 73 -2.39 4.97 14.62
C ARG A 73 -2.11 4.76 13.13
N PHE A 74 -2.94 5.31 12.25
CA PHE A 74 -2.71 5.24 10.82
C PHE A 74 -1.47 6.03 10.39
N TYR A 75 -1.29 7.26 10.90
CA TYR A 75 -0.13 8.09 10.58
C TYR A 75 1.16 7.55 11.19
N GLU A 76 1.14 7.06 12.43
CA GLU A 76 2.28 6.36 13.04
C GLU A 76 2.73 5.15 12.21
N ARG A 77 1.77 4.34 11.76
CA ARG A 77 2.05 3.21 10.87
C ARG A 77 2.57 3.68 9.52
N MET A 78 2.06 4.79 8.98
CA MET A 78 2.55 5.34 7.71
C MET A 78 4.01 5.76 7.81
N GLU A 79 4.38 6.50 8.86
CA GLU A 79 5.77 6.94 9.11
C GLU A 79 6.71 5.74 9.20
N SER A 80 6.35 4.71 9.98
CA SER A 80 7.16 3.50 10.10
C SER A 80 7.42 2.80 8.74
N ILE A 81 6.52 2.89 7.76
CA ILE A 81 6.68 2.26 6.44
C ILE A 81 7.59 3.09 5.51
N VAL A 82 7.60 4.41 5.69
CA VAL A 82 8.48 5.33 4.94
C VAL A 82 9.93 5.14 5.39
N GLU A 83 10.15 4.87 6.68
CA GLU A 83 11.49 4.68 7.26
C GLU A 83 12.05 3.26 7.05
N MET A 84 11.21 2.29 6.65
CA MET A 84 11.62 0.92 6.26
C MET A 84 12.28 0.85 4.89
#